data_AF-A0A7S2BBP0-F1
#
_entry.id   AF-A0A7S2BBP0-F1
#
_cell.length_a   1.000
_cell.length_b   1.000
_cell.length_c   1.000
_cell.angle_alpha   90.00
_cell.angle_beta   90.00
_cell.angle_gamma   90.00
#
_symmetry.space_group_name_H-M   'P 1'
#
loop_
_entity.id
_entity.type
_entity.pdbx_description
1 polymer ?
#
loop_
_entity_poly.entity_id
_entity_poly.type
_entity_poly.pdbx_seq_one_letter_code
_entity_poly.pdbx_strand_id
1 'polypeptide(L)'
;FTFNKPGKEYWISVTEESLDTEDKVHTRTYTASVQCKYVRREIRRLNEDDRREYFEAMKVIAHTDMVKGKHVYGDEFVNLQYMTKKHLYGDVCTPYHSGLSFFTSHAAFTLQLD
;
A
#
# COMPACT_ATOMS: atom_id res chain seq x y z
N PHE A 1 -9.24 -7.37 15.92
CA PHE A 1 -9.80 -7.33 14.56
C PHE A 1 -8.71 -6.86 13.60
N THR A 2 -8.73 -7.30 12.34
CA THR A 2 -7.71 -6.88 11.35
C THR A 2 -8.40 -6.35 10.09
N PHE A 3 -8.16 -5.09 9.73
CA PHE A 3 -8.67 -4.48 8.50
C PHE A 3 -7.65 -4.66 7.37
N ASN A 4 -7.59 -5.85 6.78
CA ASN A 4 -6.53 -6.24 5.85
C ASN A 4 -6.91 -6.18 4.36
N LYS A 5 -8.13 -5.76 4.00
CA LYS A 5 -8.53 -5.53 2.59
C LYS A 5 -8.75 -4.04 2.34
N PRO A 6 -7.79 -3.35 1.72
CA PRO A 6 -7.94 -1.97 1.28
C PRO A 6 -9.06 -1.81 0.25
N GLY A 7 -9.67 -0.62 0.19
CA GLY A 7 -10.85 -0.32 -0.61
C GLY A 7 -12.16 -0.83 -0.01
N LYS A 8 -12.12 -1.70 1.01
CA LYS A 8 -13.31 -2.24 1.66
C LYS A 8 -13.80 -1.34 2.80
N GLU A 9 -15.11 -1.17 2.87
CA GLU A 9 -15.82 -0.62 4.03
C GLU A 9 -16.15 -1.75 5.02
N TYR A 10 -15.93 -1.48 6.30
CA TYR A 10 -16.21 -2.38 7.40
C TYR A 10 -17.18 -1.69 8.36
N TRP A 11 -18.13 -2.43 8.89
CA TRP A 11 -18.97 -1.99 9.99
C TRP A 11 -18.35 -2.46 11.30
N ILE A 12 -18.13 -1.52 12.22
CA ILE A 12 -17.57 -1.80 13.54
C ILE A 12 -18.60 -1.42 14.60
N SER A 13 -18.64 -2.20 15.67
CA SER A 13 -19.45 -1.91 16.85
C SER A 13 -18.55 -1.95 18.08
N VAL A 14 -18.67 -0.95 18.93
CA VAL A 14 -18.04 -0.88 20.25
C VAL A 14 -19.14 -0.93 21.29
N THR A 15 -19.06 -1.88 22.20
CA THR A 15 -20.00 -2.03 23.30
C THR A 15 -19.27 -1.68 24.60
N GLU A 16 -19.83 -0.70 25.31
CA GLU A 16 -19.44 -0.30 26.66
C GLU A 16 -20.42 -0.94 27.65
N GLU A 17 -19.87 -1.59 28.67
CA GLU A 17 -20.62 -2.06 29.83
C GLU A 17 -20.11 -1.30 31.06
N SER A 18 -21.02 -0.72 31.83
CA SER A 18 -20.71 -0.01 33.07
C SER A 18 -21.67 -0.43 34.18
N LEU A 19 -21.22 -0.34 35.43
CA LEU A 19 -22.05 -0.54 36.61
C LEU A 19 -22.43 0.82 37.19
N ASP A 20 -23.68 0.98 37.60
CA ASP A 20 -24.07 2.12 38.43
C ASP A 20 -23.86 1.85 39.93
N THR A 21 -24.26 2.80 40.77
CA THR A 21 -24.13 2.75 42.23
C THR A 21 -25.00 1.66 42.89
N GLU A 22 -25.90 1.03 42.15
CA GLU A 22 -26.78 -0.07 42.60
C GLU A 22 -26.39 -1.41 41.95
N ASP A 23 -25.18 -1.52 41.42
CA ASP A 23 -24.67 -2.70 40.69
C ASP A 23 -25.53 -3.08 39.46
N LYS A 24 -26.30 -2.16 38.88
CA LYS A 24 -27.00 -2.41 37.62
C LYS A 24 -26.05 -2.23 36.45
N VAL A 25 -26.04 -3.21 35.55
CA VAL A 25 -25.28 -3.15 34.30
C VAL A 25 -26.01 -2.26 33.29
N HIS A 26 -25.31 -1.24 32.83
CA HIS A 26 -25.70 -0.39 31.72
C HIS A 26 -24.86 -0.75 30.49
N THR A 27 -25.53 -1.07 29.39
CA THR A 27 -24.88 -1.38 28.11
C THR A 27 -25.15 -0.27 27.11
N ARG A 28 -24.08 0.27 26.50
CA ARG A 28 -24.16 1.21 25.38
C ARG A 28 -23.42 0.61 24.19
N THR A 29 -24.05 0.60 23.02
CA THR A 29 -23.40 0.17 21.79
C THR A 29 -23.36 1.32 20.79
N TYR A 30 -22.16 1.59 20.28
CA TYR A 30 -21.95 2.52 19.18
C TYR A 30 -21.51 1.75 17.94
N THR A 31 -22.14 2.01 16.81
CA THR A 31 -21.81 1.38 15.53
C THR A 31 -21.45 2.45 14.51
N ALA A 32 -20.37 2.22 13.76
CA ALA A 32 -19.91 3.11 12.70
C ALA A 32 -19.33 2.31 11.53
N SER A 33 -19.36 2.91 10.33
CA SER A 33 -18.62 2.39 9.19
C SER A 33 -17.22 3.00 9.13
N VAL A 34 -16.25 2.18 8.73
CA VAL A 34 -14.84 2.58 8.56
C VAL A 34 -14.33 2.07 7.22
N GLN A 35 -13.51 2.88 6.53
CA GLN A 35 -12.93 2.51 5.23
C GLN A 35 -11.46 2.15 5.37
N CYS A 36 -11.08 0.98 4.89
CA CYS A 36 -9.67 0.57 4.83
C CYS A 36 -9.01 1.18 3.57
N LYS A 37 -7.96 1.97 3.76
CA LYS A 37 -7.21 2.63 2.67
C LYS A 37 -5.73 2.37 2.83
N TYR A 38 -5.01 2.28 1.72
CA TYR A 38 -3.55 2.35 1.74
C TYR A 38 -3.11 3.75 2.16
N VAL A 39 -2.15 3.83 3.07
CA VAL A 39 -1.59 5.09 3.56
C VAL A 39 -0.10 5.11 3.27
N ARG A 40 0.33 6.02 2.39
CA ARG A 40 1.76 6.29 2.18
C ARG A 40 2.33 7.02 3.40
N ARG A 41 3.41 6.49 3.94
CA ARG A 41 4.10 7.04 5.12
C ARG A 41 5.52 7.44 4.76
N GLU A 42 6.07 8.33 5.56
CA GLU A 42 7.46 8.72 5.47
C GLU A 42 8.34 7.58 6.04
N ILE A 43 9.43 7.21 5.33
CA ILE A 43 10.20 5.99 5.62
C ILE A 43 10.90 5.99 6.99
N ARG A 44 11.29 7.15 7.53
CA ARG A 44 11.87 7.29 8.87
C ARG A 44 10.83 7.18 9.98
N ARG A 45 9.52 7.22 9.64
CA ARG A 45 8.41 7.00 10.58
C ARG A 45 7.92 5.55 10.63
N LEU A 46 8.45 4.68 9.79
CA LEU A 46 8.16 3.25 9.87
C LEU A 46 8.81 2.65 11.11
N ASN A 47 8.15 1.67 11.73
CA ASN A 47 8.81 0.84 12.73
C ASN A 47 9.88 -0.04 12.04
N GLU A 48 10.70 -0.71 12.84
CA GLU A 48 11.81 -1.50 12.31
C GLU A 48 11.36 -2.64 11.39
N ASP A 49 10.27 -3.32 11.76
CA ASP A 49 9.74 -4.46 11.01
C ASP A 49 9.18 -4.03 9.65
N ASP A 50 8.30 -3.03 9.63
CA ASP A 50 7.72 -2.48 8.39
C ASP A 50 8.82 -1.97 7.44
N ARG A 51 9.84 -1.29 7.99
CA ARG A 51 10.96 -0.77 7.20
C ARG A 51 11.79 -1.92 6.60
N ARG A 52 12.05 -2.97 7.37
CA ARG A 52 12.77 -4.16 6.90
C ARG A 52 11.98 -4.86 5.81
N GLU A 53 10.67 -5.06 5.99
CA GLU A 53 9.80 -5.67 4.98
C GLU A 53 9.79 -4.88 3.67
N TYR A 54 9.69 -3.55 3.75
CA TYR A 54 9.78 -2.69 2.57
C TYR A 54 11.10 -2.88 1.80
N PHE A 55 12.24 -2.87 2.49
CA PHE A 55 13.53 -3.02 1.82
C PHE A 55 13.78 -4.44 1.29
N GLU A 56 13.30 -5.49 1.96
CA GLU A 56 13.37 -6.85 1.43
C GLU A 56 12.48 -7.00 0.18
N ALA A 57 11.29 -6.38 0.14
CA ALA A 57 10.48 -6.33 -1.07
C ALA A 57 11.22 -5.59 -2.21
N MET A 58 11.82 -4.44 -1.93
CA MET A 58 12.62 -3.71 -2.93
C MET A 58 13.83 -4.52 -3.42
N LYS A 59 14.45 -5.34 -2.56
CA LYS A 59 15.51 -6.26 -2.95
C LYS A 59 15.01 -7.35 -3.89
N VAL A 60 13.79 -7.86 -3.69
CA VAL A 60 13.14 -8.79 -4.63
C VAL A 60 12.97 -8.12 -6.00
N ILE A 61 12.44 -6.89 -6.05
CA ILE A 61 12.28 -6.12 -7.30
C ILE A 61 13.62 -5.93 -8.02
N ALA A 62 14.68 -5.64 -7.27
CA ALA A 62 16.00 -5.37 -7.82
C ALA A 62 16.72 -6.61 -8.39
N HIS A 63 16.52 -7.79 -7.79
CA HIS A 63 17.32 -8.98 -8.10
C HIS A 63 16.54 -10.12 -8.76
N THR A 64 15.22 -10.00 -8.91
CA THR A 64 14.40 -11.05 -9.51
C THR A 64 14.19 -10.80 -11.01
N ASP A 65 14.56 -11.80 -11.82
CA ASP A 65 14.26 -11.82 -13.25
C ASP A 65 12.77 -11.77 -13.56
N MET A 66 12.42 -11.17 -14.70
CA MET A 66 11.03 -10.85 -14.99
C MET A 66 10.15 -12.09 -15.12
N VAL A 67 10.64 -13.13 -15.80
CA VAL A 67 9.93 -14.41 -15.98
C VAL A 67 9.71 -15.10 -14.63
N LYS A 68 10.77 -15.19 -13.82
CA LYS A 68 10.70 -15.81 -12.49
C LYS A 68 9.74 -15.04 -11.58
N GLY A 69 9.84 -13.71 -11.58
CA GLY A 69 9.01 -12.89 -10.74
C GLY A 69 7.53 -12.94 -11.11
N LYS A 70 7.19 -12.96 -12.40
CA LYS A 70 5.79 -13.18 -12.83
C LYS A 70 5.27 -14.56 -12.41
N HIS A 71 6.10 -15.59 -12.51
CA HIS A 71 5.72 -16.93 -12.07
C HIS A 71 5.44 -17.00 -10.56
N VAL A 72 6.22 -16.28 -9.73
CA VAL A 72 6.11 -16.33 -8.26
C VAL A 72 5.08 -15.34 -7.71
N TYR A 73 5.04 -14.12 -8.25
CA TYR A 73 4.26 -12.99 -7.71
C TYR A 73 3.05 -12.61 -8.57
N GLY A 74 2.86 -13.25 -9.73
CA GLY A 74 1.74 -13.00 -10.64
C GLY A 74 2.08 -12.08 -11.82
N ASP A 75 1.16 -12.02 -12.78
CA ASP A 75 1.41 -11.39 -14.08
C ASP A 75 1.69 -9.88 -14.03
N GLU A 76 1.23 -9.20 -12.98
CA GLU A 76 1.44 -7.77 -12.73
C GLU A 76 2.83 -7.45 -12.16
N PHE A 77 3.63 -8.45 -11.81
CA PHE A 77 4.98 -8.22 -11.30
C PHE A 77 5.82 -7.44 -12.32
N VAL A 78 6.54 -6.43 -11.83
CA VAL A 78 7.53 -5.63 -12.56
C VAL A 78 8.86 -5.65 -11.81
N ASN A 79 9.97 -5.83 -12.51
CA ASN A 79 11.30 -5.74 -11.88
C ASN A 79 11.97 -4.39 -12.18
N LEU A 80 13.11 -4.14 -11.52
CA LEU A 80 13.83 -2.89 -11.69
C LEU A 80 14.23 -2.64 -13.14
N GLN A 81 14.68 -3.67 -13.87
CA GLN A 81 15.06 -3.55 -15.28
C GLN A 81 13.90 -3.10 -16.16
N TYR A 82 12.70 -3.67 -15.97
CA TYR A 82 11.49 -3.26 -16.68
C TYR A 82 11.18 -1.78 -16.42
N MET A 83 11.19 -1.37 -15.15
CA MET A 83 10.88 0.03 -14.77
C MET A 83 11.92 1.00 -15.33
N THR A 84 13.21 0.64 -15.31
CA THR A 84 14.28 1.44 -15.93
C THR A 84 14.09 1.56 -17.43
N LYS A 85 13.82 0.46 -18.15
CA LYS A 85 13.58 0.50 -19.60
C LYS A 85 12.35 1.33 -19.95
N LYS A 86 11.26 1.18 -19.18
CA LYS A 86 10.04 1.97 -19.34
C LYS A 86 10.33 3.46 -19.13
N HIS A 87 11.05 3.80 -18.06
CA HIS A 87 11.42 5.19 -17.74
C HIS A 87 12.32 5.82 -18.79
N LEU A 88 13.26 5.05 -19.37
CA LEU A 88 14.23 5.51 -20.37
C LEU A 88 13.73 5.39 -21.81
N TYR A 89 12.49 4.95 -22.05
CA TYR A 89 12.02 4.67 -23.40
C TYR A 89 12.04 5.95 -24.27
N GLY A 90 13.03 6.04 -25.16
CA GLY A 90 13.29 7.15 -26.07
C GLY A 90 14.73 7.70 -25.94
N ASP A 91 15.44 7.85 -27.07
CA ASP A 91 16.87 8.17 -27.08
C ASP A 91 17.22 9.62 -26.68
N VAL A 92 16.24 10.52 -26.57
CA VAL A 92 16.49 11.96 -26.30
C VAL A 92 15.40 12.66 -25.46
N CYS A 93 14.12 12.28 -25.63
CA CYS A 93 13.00 12.91 -24.94
C CYS A 93 12.00 11.86 -24.46
N THR A 94 12.00 11.53 -23.17
CA THR A 94 10.90 10.77 -22.58
C THR A 94 9.75 11.73 -22.30
N PRO A 95 8.47 11.38 -22.54
CA PRO A 95 7.35 12.26 -22.21
C PRO A 95 7.20 12.45 -20.70
N TYR A 96 7.93 11.64 -19.93
CA TYR A 96 7.91 11.58 -18.48
C TYR A 96 8.68 12.70 -17.82
N HIS A 97 9.60 13.37 -18.51
CA HIS A 97 10.31 14.56 -18.01
C HIS A 97 10.03 15.76 -18.91
N SER A 98 9.79 16.93 -18.30
CA SER A 98 9.49 18.19 -19.01
C SER A 98 8.24 18.20 -19.90
N GLY A 99 7.51 17.09 -20.00
CA GLY A 99 6.22 16.98 -20.68
C GLY A 99 5.03 17.10 -19.72
N LEU A 100 3.85 17.37 -20.27
CA LEU A 100 2.58 17.42 -19.51
C LEU A 100 2.26 16.10 -18.79
N SER A 101 2.85 14.99 -19.24
CA SER A 101 2.64 13.68 -18.64
C SER A 101 3.52 13.39 -17.42
N PHE A 102 4.42 14.31 -17.01
CA PHE A 102 5.36 14.10 -15.90
C PHE A 102 4.66 13.58 -14.64
N PHE A 103 3.68 14.34 -14.12
CA PHE A 103 3.03 14.02 -12.85
C PHE A 103 2.21 12.74 -12.90
N THR A 104 1.38 12.59 -13.95
CA THR A 104 0.50 11.43 -14.09
C THR A 104 1.29 10.16 -14.34
N SER A 105 2.38 10.21 -15.12
CA SER A 105 3.21 9.05 -15.41
C SER A 105 4.00 8.60 -14.18
N HIS A 106 4.62 9.51 -13.42
CA HIS A 106 5.34 9.13 -12.21
C HIS A 106 4.40 8.57 -11.14
N ALA A 107 3.21 9.16 -10.96
CA ALA A 107 2.20 8.61 -10.06
C ALA A 107 1.78 7.19 -10.48
N ALA A 108 1.56 6.96 -11.78
CA ALA A 108 1.23 5.65 -12.32
C ALA A 108 2.38 4.65 -12.17
N PHE A 109 3.64 5.07 -12.31
CA PHE A 109 4.80 4.19 -12.12
C PHE A 109 4.91 3.75 -10.66
N THR A 110 4.69 4.67 -9.72
CA THR A 110 4.67 4.30 -8.31
C THR A 110 3.53 3.35 -7.99
N LEU A 111 2.32 3.56 -8.54
CA LEU A 111 1.18 2.63 -8.35
C LEU A 111 1.35 1.27 -9.03
N GLN A 112 2.20 1.17 -10.05
CA GLN A 112 2.50 -0.11 -10.68
C GLN A 112 3.55 -0.90 -9.88
N LEU A 113 4.45 -0.20 -9.20
CA LEU A 113 5.51 -0.80 -8.39
C LEU A 113 5.02 -1.20 -6.99
N ASP A 114 4.24 -0.32 -6.35
CA ASP A 114 3.69 -0.45 -4.99
C ASP A 114 2.43 -1.34 -4.98
#